data_AF-A0A1B1I1K5-F1
#
_entry.id   AF-A0A1B1I1K5-F1
#
_cell.length_a   1.000
_cell.length_b   1.000
_cell.length_c   1.000
_cell.angle_alpha   90.00
_cell.angle_beta   90.00
_cell.angle_gamma   90.00
#
_symmetry.space_group_name_H-M   'P 1'
#
loop_
_entity.id
_entity.type
_entity.pdbx_description
1 polymer ?
#
loop_
_entity_poly.entity_id
_entity_poly.type
_entity_poly.pdbx_seq_one_letter_code
_entity_poly.pdbx_strand_id
1 'polypeptide(L)' 'MTAQEQEILMMYNTLPETEQGLAYELLRRLVLAWDPDFTKLTPAERAHLEESERDLREGRTIRMEDIDWD' A
#
# COMPACT_ATOMS: atom_id res chain seq x y z
N MET A 1 -1.98 -6.02 10.97
CA MET A 1 -0.83 -5.41 11.68
C MET A 1 -0.28 -6.42 12.67
N THR A 2 0.90 -6.94 12.42
CA THR A 2 1.59 -7.91 13.28
C THR A 2 2.19 -7.20 14.51
N ALA A 3 2.50 -7.95 15.57
CA ALA A 3 3.16 -7.39 16.76
C ALA A 3 4.52 -6.74 16.42
N GLN A 4 5.23 -7.31 15.45
CA GLN A 4 6.51 -6.78 14.96
C GLN A 4 6.35 -5.45 14.22
N GLU A 5 5.31 -5.32 13.38
CA GLU A 5 4.99 -4.06 12.69
C GLU A 5 4.65 -2.94 13.69
N GLN A 6 3.92 -3.26 14.76
CA GLN A 6 3.59 -2.31 15.82
C GLN A 6 4.82 -1.82 16.58
N GLU A 7 5.73 -2.74 16.91
CA GLU A 7 6.97 -2.42 17.62
C GLU A 7 7.89 -1.54 16.77
N ILE A 8 8.04 -1.85 15.48
CA ILE A 8 8.82 -1.03 14.53
C ILE A 8 8.24 0.38 14.43
N LEU A 9 6.90 0.49 14.31
CA LEU A 9 6.22 1.78 14.22
C LEU A 9 6.43 2.61 15.49
N MET A 10 6.32 1.98 16.67
CA MET A 10 6.57 2.62 17.95
C MET A 10 8.01 3.12 18.03
N MET A 11 8.99 2.28 17.70
CA MET A 11 10.40 2.66 17.70
C MET A 11 10.66 3.85 16.75
N TYR A 12 10.14 3.79 15.53
CA TYR A 12 10.28 4.88 14.55
C TYR A 12 9.71 6.20 15.09
N ASN A 13 8.49 6.17 15.66
CA ASN A 13 7.84 7.37 16.19
C ASN A 13 8.56 7.97 17.41
N THR A 14 9.36 7.17 18.14
CA THR A 14 10.17 7.68 19.26
C THR A 14 11.50 8.30 18.85
N LEU A 15 11.90 8.16 17.58
CA LEU A 15 13.16 8.75 17.08
C LEU A 15 13.05 10.28 16.97
N PRO A 16 14.16 11.01 17.12
CA PRO A 16 14.23 12.43 16.75
C PRO A 16 13.90 12.63 15.26
N GLU A 17 13.34 13.79 14.90
CA GLU A 17 12.88 14.10 13.54
C GLU A 17 13.97 13.91 12.46
N THR A 18 15.22 14.28 12.77
CA THR A 18 16.37 14.07 11.88
C THR A 18 16.62 12.60 11.57
N GLU A 19 16.48 11.72 12.57
CA GLU A 19 16.69 10.28 12.42
C GLU A 19 15.50 9.61 11.72
N GLN A 20 14.28 10.12 11.92
CA GLN A 20 13.10 9.71 11.15
C GLN A 20 13.29 10.01 9.66
N GLY A 21 13.80 11.20 9.32
CA GLY A 21 14.12 11.57 7.94
C GLY A 21 15.16 10.66 7.30
N LEU A 22 16.22 10.30 8.03
CA LEU A 22 17.23 9.34 7.56
C LEU A 22 16.64 7.95 7.33
N ALA A 23 15.86 7.45 8.29
CA ALA A 23 15.20 6.15 8.19
C ALA A 23 14.22 6.10 6.99
N TYR A 24 13.47 7.19 6.76
CA TYR A 24 12.58 7.32 5.60
C TYR A 24 13.35 7.22 4.28
N GLU A 25 14.44 7.97 4.12
CA GLU A 25 15.24 7.94 2.88
C GLU A 25 15.88 6.57 2.64
N LEU A 26 16.31 5.89 3.70
CA LEU A 26 16.84 4.53 3.60
C LEU A 26 15.75 3.53 3.16
N LEU A 27 14.58 3.57 3.80
CA LEU A 27 13.44 2.73 3.41
C LEU A 27 13.00 3.01 1.98
N ARG A 28 12.90 4.29 1.59
CA ARG A 28 12.55 4.70 0.24
C ARG A 28 13.51 4.13 -0.81
N ARG A 29 14.82 4.17 -0.56
CA ARG A 29 15.81 3.58 -1.47
C ARG A 29 15.69 2.06 -1.56
N LEU A 30 15.45 1.39 -0.44
CA LEU A 30 15.23 -0.07 -0.42
C LEU A 30 13.97 -0.46 -1.21
N VAL A 31 12.88 0.28 -1.03
CA VAL A 31 11.63 0.07 -1.78
C VAL A 31 11.87 0.32 -3.27
N LEU A 32 12.52 1.42 -3.67
CA LEU A 32 12.82 1.69 -5.08
C LEU A 32 13.75 0.65 -5.72
N ALA A 33 14.73 0.13 -4.97
CA ALA A 33 15.60 -0.93 -5.47
C ALA A 33 14.85 -2.27 -5.60
N TRP A 34 13.90 -2.52 -4.70
CA TRP A 34 13.08 -3.72 -4.72
C TRP A 34 11.97 -3.65 -5.79
N ASP A 35 11.34 -2.50 -5.97
CA ASP A 35 10.25 -2.24 -6.89
C ASP A 35 10.36 -0.81 -7.47
N PRO A 36 11.15 -0.63 -8.54
CA PRO A 36 11.40 0.68 -9.12
C PRO A 36 10.14 1.30 -9.75
N ASP A 37 9.23 0.45 -10.23
CA ASP A 37 8.03 0.86 -10.95
C ASP A 37 6.75 0.81 -10.09
N PHE A 38 6.87 0.48 -8.79
CA PHE A 38 5.76 0.33 -7.85
C PHE A 38 4.66 -0.62 -8.35
N THR A 39 5.05 -1.70 -9.03
CA THR A 39 4.13 -2.67 -9.64
C THR A 39 3.95 -3.94 -8.83
N LYS A 40 4.77 -4.15 -7.80
CA LYS A 40 4.68 -5.33 -6.94
C LYS A 40 3.57 -5.16 -5.94
N LEU A 41 2.77 -6.21 -5.83
CA LEU A 41 1.67 -6.29 -4.89
C LEU A 41 2.05 -7.23 -3.75
N THR A 42 1.70 -6.82 -2.54
CA THR A 42 1.61 -7.74 -1.42
C THR A 42 0.55 -8.82 -1.72
N PRO A 43 0.60 -9.99 -1.04
CA PRO A 43 -0.40 -11.03 -1.25
C PRO A 43 -1.85 -10.56 -1.01
N ALA A 44 -2.05 -9.65 -0.06
CA ALA A 44 -3.36 -9.08 0.23
C ALA A 44 -3.86 -8.16 -0.91
N GLU A 45 -2.99 -7.27 -1.41
CA GLU A 45 -3.33 -6.39 -2.53
C GLU A 45 -3.60 -7.18 -3.82
N ARG A 46 -2.85 -8.25 -4.05
CA ARG A 46 -3.11 -9.17 -5.17
C ARG A 46 -4.49 -9.80 -5.06
N ALA A 47 -4.87 -10.30 -3.88
CA ALA A 47 -6.18 -10.90 -3.68
C ALA A 47 -7.32 -9.90 -3.94
N HIS A 48 -7.16 -8.64 -3.49
CA HIS A 48 -8.13 -7.58 -3.78
C HIS A 48 -8.20 -7.21 -5.26
N LEU A 49 -7.07 -7.21 -5.96
CA LEU A 49 -7.04 -6.98 -7.41
C LEU A 49 -7.79 -8.10 -8.15
N GLU A 50 -7.52 -9.36 -7.83
CA GLU A 50 -8.19 -10.52 -8.45
C GLU A 50 -9.70 -10.52 -8.20
N GLU A 51 -10.12 -10.11 -6.99
CA GLU A 51 -11.53 -9.90 -6.67
C GLU A 51 -12.15 -8.78 -7.51
N SER A 52 -11.47 -7.64 -7.63
CA SER A 52 -11.93 -6.51 -8.44
C SER A 52 -12.06 -6.89 -9.93
N GLU A 53 -11.10 -7.65 -10.47
CA GLU A 53 -11.16 -8.17 -11.84
C GLU A 53 -12.34 -9.13 -12.05
N ARG A 54 -12.65 -9.97 -11.05
CA ARG A 54 -13.81 -10.86 -11.09
C ARG A 54 -15.11 -10.05 -11.12
N ASP A 55 -15.22 -9.06 -10.25
CA ASP A 55 -16.40 -8.19 -10.16
C ASP A 55 -16.63 -7.42 -11.47
N LEU A 56 -15.55 -6.94 -12.10
CA LEU A 56 -15.59 -6.32 -13.41
C LEU A 56 -16.09 -7.29 -14.49
N ARG A 57 -15.55 -8.51 -14.53
CA ARG A 57 -15.93 -9.55 -15.50
C ARG A 57 -17.40 -9.99 -15.35
N GLU A 58 -17.88 -10.04 -14.12
CA GLU A 58 -19.27 -10.42 -13.81
C GLU A 58 -20.26 -9.26 -13.96
N GLY A 59 -19.79 -8.08 -14.38
CA GLY A 59 -20.65 -6.90 -14.54
C GLY A 59 -21.16 -6.33 -13.22
N ARG A 60 -20.51 -6.65 -12.10
CA ARG A 60 -20.81 -6.11 -10.76
C ARG A 60 -20.17 -4.74 -10.51
N THR A 61 -19.80 -4.04 -11.58
CA THR A 61 -19.21 -2.69 -11.55
C THR A 61 -20.12 -1.72 -12.28
N ILE A 62 -20.16 -0.48 -11.79
CA ILE A 62 -20.91 0.62 -12.40
C ILE A 62 -19.92 1.62 -12.96
N ARG A 63 -20.20 2.18 -14.15
CA ARG A 63 -19.35 3.23 -14.71
C ARG A 63 -19.59 4.50 -13.93
N MET A 64 -18.54 5.31 -13.78
CA MET A 64 -18.60 6.56 -13.02
C MET A 64 -19.74 7.49 -13.47
N GLU A 65 -20.01 7.53 -14.79
CA GLU A 65 -21.09 8.33 -15.39
C GLU A 65 -22.50 7.82 -15.10
N ASP A 66 -22.63 6.55 -14.71
CA ASP A 66 -23.91 5.90 -14.37
C ASP A 66 -24.19 5.97 -12.85
N ILE A 67 -23.30 6.58 -12.06
CA ILE A 67 -23.48 6.79 -10.62
C ILE A 67 -24.34 8.03 -10.39
N ASP A 68 -25.46 7.87 -9.71
CA ASP A 68 -26.29 8.97 -9.24
C ASP A 68 -25.65 9.57 -7.98
N TRP A 69 -25.18 10.82 -8.10
CA TRP A 69 -24.45 11.54 -7.05
C TRP A 69 -25.31 12.58 -6.31
N ASP A 70 -26.55 12.80 -6.77
CA ASP A 70 -27.47 13.80 -6.22
C ASP A 70 -28.17 13.34 -4.92
#